data_AF-A0A9P7URE1-F1
#
_entry.id   AF-A0A9P7URE1-F1
#
_cell.length_a   1.000
_cell.length_b   1.000
_cell.length_c   1.000
_cell.angle_alpha   90.00
_cell.angle_beta   90.00
_cell.angle_gamma   90.00
#
_symmetry.space_group_name_H-M   'P 1'
#
loop_
_entity.id
_entity.type
_entity.pdbx_description
1 polymer ?
#
loop_
_entity_poly.entity_id
_entity_poly.type
_entity_poly.pdbx_seq_one_letter_code
_entity_poly.pdbx_strand_id
1 'polypeptide(L)'
;MMERRTKFGDKARDKFTAEVSDLTKLVTSVSFPQNDGDEERLIESSKRIYTHLLDNKWLRKVSEGNNRIPPLELLTYAIRNILFPSFLGPRRIPDILDLLLNVEHYRCVCKQKVETAAVLDEFYALRDRRAILLSKEERRCLAAIEAQAPSLRSRFLTLLLGYTQLDIHHLCTSSSRLSDMEERMGDYFENRFPFFPILAQEEQQQFTEMVDQSLRNSMKLVKEAHKLKSRDGNSVLDGKEMEILFPCPVPIEELVNSTDTYIRAVEIQVSTLKATFPT
;
A
#
# COMPACT_ATOMS: atom_id res chain seq x y z
N MET A 1 12.32 26.22 16.09
CA MET A 1 11.93 25.73 14.75
C MET A 1 10.93 24.57 14.86
N MET A 2 9.78 24.76 15.53
CA MET A 2 8.83 23.66 15.84
C MET A 2 7.41 23.84 15.26
N GLU A 3 7.16 24.85 14.43
CA GLU A 3 5.78 25.22 14.01
C GLU A 3 5.42 24.85 12.56
N ARG A 4 6.27 24.12 11.81
CA ARG A 4 5.96 23.72 10.42
C ARG A 4 5.43 22.30 10.24
N ARG A 5 5.40 21.47 11.31
CA ARG A 5 5.07 20.03 11.24
C ARG A 5 3.58 19.68 11.33
N THR A 6 2.70 20.58 11.75
CA THR A 6 1.24 20.33 11.84
C THR A 6 0.51 20.67 10.53
N LYS A 7 1.03 21.63 9.74
CA LYS A 7 0.28 22.23 8.62
C LYS A 7 0.07 21.35 7.37
N PHE A 8 0.72 20.19 7.25
CA PHE A 8 0.59 19.32 6.06
C PHE A 8 -0.36 18.12 6.28
N GLY A 9 -0.33 17.49 7.45
CA GLY A 9 -1.29 16.46 7.84
C GLY A 9 -2.69 17.05 8.05
N ASP A 10 -2.76 18.24 8.64
CA ASP A 10 -4.02 18.98 8.78
C ASP A 10 -4.59 19.35 7.41
N LYS A 11 -3.78 19.74 6.42
CA LYS A 11 -4.30 20.05 5.07
C LYS A 11 -4.89 18.85 4.32
N ALA A 12 -4.34 17.65 4.48
CA ALA A 12 -4.88 16.45 3.83
C ALA A 12 -6.14 15.96 4.56
N ARG A 13 -6.14 16.03 5.89
CA ARG A 13 -7.29 15.73 6.74
C ARG A 13 -8.43 16.74 6.57
N ASP A 14 -8.10 18.03 6.47
CA ASP A 14 -9.02 19.15 6.21
C ASP A 14 -9.57 19.09 4.79
N LYS A 15 -8.78 18.66 3.81
CA LYS A 15 -9.26 18.41 2.45
C LYS A 15 -10.20 17.20 2.40
N PHE A 16 -9.89 16.14 3.15
CA PHE A 16 -10.74 14.94 3.27
C PHE A 16 -12.04 15.24 4.03
N THR A 17 -11.99 15.98 5.15
CA THR A 17 -13.19 16.41 5.87
C THR A 17 -13.98 17.48 5.13
N ALA A 18 -13.33 18.35 4.35
CA ALA A 18 -14.02 19.27 3.45
C ALA A 18 -14.72 18.53 2.30
N GLU A 19 -14.09 17.53 1.67
CA GLU A 19 -14.72 16.74 0.61
C GLU A 19 -15.87 15.87 1.14
N VAL A 20 -15.74 15.30 2.34
CA VAL A 20 -16.83 14.58 3.03
C VAL A 20 -17.93 15.54 3.49
N SER A 21 -17.59 16.74 3.98
CA SER A 21 -18.57 17.77 4.35
C SER A 21 -19.30 18.33 3.14
N ASP A 22 -18.61 18.51 2.01
CA ASP A 22 -19.19 18.95 0.75
C ASP A 22 -20.09 17.87 0.16
N LEU A 23 -19.73 16.58 0.27
CA LEU A 23 -20.64 15.47 -0.04
C LEU A 23 -21.88 15.47 0.87
N THR A 24 -21.71 15.72 2.16
CA THR A 24 -22.82 15.79 3.13
C THR A 24 -23.73 17.00 2.86
N LYS A 25 -23.17 18.14 2.44
CA LYS A 25 -23.89 19.35 2.03
C LYS A 25 -24.57 19.18 0.67
N LEU A 26 -23.94 18.48 -0.27
CA LEU A 26 -24.54 18.13 -1.56
C LEU A 26 -25.77 17.25 -1.33
N VAL A 27 -25.64 16.23 -0.47
CA VAL A 27 -26.72 15.30 -0.09
C VAL A 27 -27.87 15.99 0.66
N THR A 28 -27.60 17.07 1.40
CA THR A 28 -28.64 17.84 2.11
C THR A 28 -29.26 18.97 1.28
N SER A 29 -28.62 19.40 0.18
CA SER A 29 -29.11 20.48 -0.69
C SER A 29 -30.13 20.04 -1.75
N VAL A 30 -30.33 18.74 -1.95
CA VAL A 30 -31.27 18.23 -2.96
C VAL A 30 -32.70 18.30 -2.43
N SER A 31 -33.42 19.35 -2.81
CA SER A 31 -34.88 19.45 -2.62
C SER A 31 -35.58 18.65 -3.72
N PHE A 32 -36.57 17.82 -3.37
CA PHE A 32 -37.35 17.05 -4.34
C PHE A 32 -38.80 17.58 -4.44
N PRO A 33 -39.32 17.84 -5.67
CA PRO A 33 -40.73 18.10 -5.89
C PRO A 33 -41.53 16.79 -5.99
N GLN A 34 -42.69 16.77 -5.34
CA GLN A 34 -43.64 15.66 -5.32
C GLN A 34 -44.42 15.57 -6.65
N ASN A 35 -44.49 14.34 -7.20
CA ASN A 35 -45.36 13.79 -8.25
C ASN A 35 -44.96 13.77 -9.76
N ASP A 36 -45.31 12.60 -10.32
CA ASP A 36 -45.70 12.14 -11.68
C ASP A 36 -44.74 12.13 -12.87
N GLY A 37 -43.44 12.36 -12.66
CA GLY A 37 -42.39 12.21 -13.71
C GLY A 37 -41.57 10.91 -13.62
N ASP A 38 -42.19 9.81 -13.20
CA ASP A 38 -41.50 8.72 -12.48
C ASP A 38 -40.54 7.85 -13.32
N GLU A 39 -40.74 7.66 -14.62
CA GLU A 39 -39.93 6.73 -15.43
C GLU A 39 -38.62 7.36 -15.93
N GLU A 40 -38.68 8.60 -16.41
CA GLU A 40 -37.48 9.40 -16.76
C GLU A 40 -36.64 9.73 -15.52
N ARG A 41 -37.27 9.99 -14.38
CA ARG A 41 -36.58 10.22 -13.10
C ARG A 41 -35.94 8.95 -12.53
N LEU A 42 -36.51 7.76 -12.79
CA LEU A 42 -35.94 6.46 -12.43
C LEU A 42 -34.63 6.20 -13.18
N ILE A 43 -34.63 6.48 -14.49
CA ILE A 43 -33.42 6.42 -15.33
C ILE A 43 -32.40 7.47 -14.86
N GLU A 44 -32.85 8.65 -14.45
CA GLU A 44 -32.00 9.75 -13.96
C GLU A 44 -31.33 9.44 -12.61
N SER A 45 -32.05 8.90 -11.63
CA SER A 45 -31.48 8.51 -10.33
C SER A 45 -30.57 7.28 -10.42
N SER A 46 -30.93 6.32 -11.28
CA SER A 46 -30.12 5.13 -11.56
C SER A 46 -28.85 5.47 -12.32
N LYS A 47 -28.95 6.41 -13.28
CA LYS A 47 -27.80 7.10 -13.84
C LYS A 47 -27.02 7.73 -12.70
N ARG A 48 -27.57 8.54 -11.81
CA ARG A 48 -26.77 9.21 -10.76
C ARG A 48 -25.88 8.31 -9.90
N ILE A 49 -26.29 7.11 -9.48
CA ILE A 49 -25.35 6.18 -8.81
C ILE A 49 -24.30 5.76 -9.82
N TYR A 50 -24.69 5.08 -10.90
CA TYR A 50 -23.75 4.54 -11.88
C TYR A 50 -22.90 5.63 -12.55
N THR A 51 -23.46 6.73 -13.00
CA THR A 51 -22.83 7.99 -13.40
C THR A 51 -21.94 8.58 -12.31
N HIS A 52 -22.26 8.55 -11.02
CA HIS A 52 -21.28 8.95 -9.99
C HIS A 52 -20.14 7.93 -9.82
N LEU A 53 -20.42 6.64 -10.04
CA LEU A 53 -19.40 5.57 -10.09
C LEU A 53 -18.61 5.60 -11.43
N LEU A 54 -19.17 6.10 -12.52
CA LEU A 54 -18.60 6.06 -13.88
C LEU A 54 -17.94 7.40 -14.26
N ASP A 55 -18.57 8.54 -13.97
CA ASP A 55 -18.03 9.91 -14.18
C ASP A 55 -16.84 10.19 -13.24
N ASN A 56 -16.77 9.51 -12.09
CA ASN A 56 -15.56 9.52 -11.29
C ASN A 56 -14.41 8.69 -11.89
N LYS A 57 -14.57 8.16 -13.12
CA LYS A 57 -13.52 7.49 -13.88
C LYS A 57 -12.76 6.51 -12.99
N TRP A 58 -13.48 5.55 -12.41
CA TRP A 58 -13.01 4.71 -11.31
C TRP A 58 -11.59 4.16 -11.48
N LEU A 59 -11.16 3.82 -12.69
CA LEU A 59 -9.78 3.36 -12.96
C LEU A 59 -8.93 4.32 -13.78
N ARG A 60 -9.53 5.38 -14.36
CA ARG A 60 -8.83 6.42 -15.13
C ARG A 60 -8.30 7.56 -14.26
N LYS A 61 -8.94 7.89 -13.13
CA LYS A 61 -8.42 8.95 -12.23
C LYS A 61 -7.16 8.56 -11.45
N VAL A 62 -6.75 7.28 -11.47
CA VAL A 62 -5.41 6.87 -11.01
C VAL A 62 -4.31 7.41 -11.95
N SER A 63 -4.64 7.78 -13.19
CA SER A 63 -3.70 8.24 -14.21
C SER A 63 -3.86 9.70 -14.68
N GLU A 64 -4.87 10.44 -14.18
CA GLU A 64 -5.17 11.81 -14.65
C GLU A 64 -4.81 12.94 -13.65
N GLY A 65 -4.26 12.62 -12.47
CA GLY A 65 -3.57 13.61 -11.61
C GLY A 65 -2.07 13.64 -11.92
N ASN A 66 -1.39 14.76 -11.64
CA ASN A 66 0.05 14.99 -11.91
C ASN A 66 1.04 13.93 -11.34
N ASN A 67 0.58 12.88 -10.66
CA ASN A 67 1.31 11.66 -10.31
C ASN A 67 0.70 10.46 -11.04
N ARG A 68 1.23 10.12 -12.22
CA ARG A 68 0.82 8.91 -12.96
C ARG A 68 1.32 7.67 -12.24
N ILE A 69 0.47 7.00 -11.48
CA ILE A 69 0.79 5.67 -10.96
C ILE A 69 0.81 4.70 -12.16
N PRO A 70 1.87 3.89 -12.35
CA PRO A 70 1.94 2.97 -13.48
C PRO A 70 0.80 1.94 -13.47
N PRO A 71 0.40 1.41 -14.63
CA PRO A 71 -0.56 0.31 -14.70
C PRO A 71 -0.13 -0.87 -13.82
N LEU A 72 -1.07 -1.50 -13.12
CA LEU A 72 -0.78 -2.61 -12.21
C LEU A 72 -0.04 -3.75 -12.93
N GLU A 73 -0.39 -4.03 -14.17
CA GLU A 73 0.24 -5.05 -15.00
C GLU A 73 1.74 -4.77 -15.21
N LEU A 74 2.10 -3.49 -15.36
CA LEU A 74 3.50 -3.06 -15.49
C LEU A 74 4.25 -3.17 -14.16
N LEU A 75 3.59 -2.85 -13.03
CA LEU A 75 4.16 -3.02 -11.70
C LEU A 75 4.44 -4.49 -11.39
N THR A 76 3.45 -5.37 -11.64
CA THR A 76 3.60 -6.82 -11.48
C THR A 76 4.75 -7.34 -12.33
N TYR A 77 4.81 -6.94 -13.60
CA TYR A 77 5.89 -7.31 -14.51
C TYR A 77 7.26 -6.88 -13.96
N ALA A 78 7.39 -5.62 -13.52
CA ALA A 78 8.63 -5.10 -12.95
C ALA A 78 9.05 -5.86 -11.69
N ILE A 79 8.12 -6.11 -10.76
CA ILE A 79 8.41 -6.87 -9.53
C ILE A 79 8.83 -8.29 -9.88
N ARG A 80 8.07 -9.01 -10.73
CA ARG A 80 8.41 -10.38 -11.13
C ARG A 80 9.77 -10.48 -11.81
N ASN A 81 10.14 -9.50 -12.63
CA ASN A 81 11.47 -9.44 -13.23
C ASN A 81 12.60 -9.22 -12.21
N ILE A 82 12.32 -8.61 -11.06
CA ILE A 82 13.31 -8.46 -9.99
C ILE A 82 13.40 -9.74 -9.15
N LEU A 83 12.29 -10.46 -8.98
CA LEU A 83 12.22 -11.64 -8.13
C LEU A 83 12.61 -12.95 -8.84
N PHE A 84 12.43 -13.05 -10.16
CA PHE A 84 12.59 -14.29 -10.93
C PHE A 84 13.57 -14.13 -12.11
N PRO A 85 14.31 -15.20 -12.50
CA PRO A 85 14.29 -16.57 -11.97
C PRO A 85 15.02 -16.76 -10.64
N SER A 86 15.82 -15.76 -10.23
CA SER A 86 16.45 -15.66 -8.92
C SER A 86 16.40 -14.20 -8.49
N PHE A 87 16.21 -13.96 -7.20
CA PHE A 87 16.20 -12.61 -6.62
C PHE A 87 17.44 -11.82 -7.08
N LEU A 88 17.23 -10.72 -7.82
CA LEU A 88 18.30 -9.96 -8.49
C LEU A 88 19.25 -9.19 -7.54
N GLY A 89 19.12 -9.44 -6.23
CA GLY A 89 20.07 -9.03 -5.22
C GLY A 89 19.70 -7.75 -4.46
N PRO A 90 20.51 -7.41 -3.43
CA PRO A 90 20.14 -6.44 -2.41
C PRO A 90 19.93 -5.02 -2.94
N ARG A 91 20.66 -4.65 -3.99
CA ARG A 91 20.60 -3.31 -4.60
C ARG A 91 19.23 -2.97 -5.18
N ARG A 92 18.37 -3.96 -5.41
CA ARG A 92 17.03 -3.81 -5.98
C ARG A 92 15.93 -3.79 -4.91
N ILE A 93 16.27 -4.00 -3.64
CA ILE A 93 15.29 -3.96 -2.54
C ILE A 93 14.54 -2.61 -2.49
N PRO A 94 15.19 -1.45 -2.63
CA PRO A 94 14.47 -0.17 -2.66
C PRO A 94 13.47 -0.09 -3.81
N ASP A 95 13.84 -0.55 -5.00
CA ASP A 95 12.94 -0.60 -6.15
C ASP A 95 11.71 -1.48 -5.86
N ILE A 96 11.90 -2.63 -5.20
CA ILE A 96 10.79 -3.50 -4.79
C ILE A 96 9.88 -2.80 -3.79
N LEU A 97 10.44 -2.11 -2.79
CA LEU A 97 9.67 -1.37 -1.79
C LEU A 97 8.81 -0.30 -2.46
N ASP A 98 9.37 0.47 -3.39
CA ASP A 98 8.63 1.49 -4.14
C ASP A 98 7.55 0.89 -5.04
N LEU A 99 7.85 -0.22 -5.72
CA LEU A 99 6.86 -0.91 -6.56
C LEU A 99 5.72 -1.49 -5.71
N LEU A 100 6.03 -2.10 -4.55
CA LEU A 100 5.03 -2.61 -3.62
C LEU A 100 4.13 -1.51 -3.05
N LEU A 101 4.65 -0.30 -2.85
CA LEU A 101 3.83 0.82 -2.42
C LEU A 101 2.80 1.23 -3.47
N ASN A 102 3.20 1.22 -4.74
CA ASN A 102 2.27 1.47 -5.82
C ASN A 102 1.19 0.37 -5.89
N VAL A 103 1.56 -0.90 -5.64
CA VAL A 103 0.58 -2.00 -5.54
C VAL A 103 -0.37 -1.81 -4.35
N GLU A 104 0.14 -1.41 -3.18
CA GLU A 104 -0.69 -1.11 -2.00
C GLU A 104 -1.64 0.05 -2.26
N HIS A 105 -1.23 1.05 -3.06
CA HIS A 105 -2.13 2.11 -3.48
C HIS A 105 -3.35 1.56 -4.25
N TYR A 106 -3.15 0.63 -5.18
CA TYR A 106 -4.27 -0.04 -5.86
C TYR A 106 -5.20 -0.75 -4.87
N ARG A 107 -4.64 -1.49 -3.89
CA ARG A 107 -5.44 -2.15 -2.85
C ARG A 107 -6.26 -1.16 -2.02
N CYS A 108 -5.66 -0.04 -1.60
CA CYS A 108 -6.33 1.03 -0.87
C CYS A 108 -7.49 1.63 -1.68
N VAL A 109 -7.27 1.90 -2.97
CA VAL A 109 -8.31 2.38 -3.88
C VAL A 109 -9.45 1.37 -4.03
N CYS A 110 -9.14 0.07 -4.16
CA CYS A 110 -10.15 -0.98 -4.19
C CYS A 110 -10.99 -0.99 -2.91
N LYS A 111 -10.35 -0.96 -1.74
CA LYS A 111 -11.03 -0.92 -0.44
C LYS A 111 -11.95 0.30 -0.32
N GLN A 112 -11.44 1.49 -0.63
CA GLN A 112 -12.22 2.73 -0.52
C GLN A 112 -13.47 2.69 -1.41
N LYS A 113 -13.37 2.13 -2.62
CA LYS A 113 -14.52 1.99 -3.51
C LYS A 113 -15.55 1.00 -3.00
N VAL A 114 -15.11 -0.11 -2.43
CA VAL A 114 -15.98 -1.11 -1.81
C VAL A 114 -16.74 -0.47 -0.65
N GLU A 115 -16.05 0.25 0.23
CA GLU A 115 -16.65 0.99 1.35
C GLU A 115 -17.67 2.03 0.84
N THR A 116 -17.30 2.79 -0.20
CA THR A 116 -18.19 3.80 -0.79
C THR A 116 -19.44 3.15 -1.40
N ALA A 117 -19.29 2.06 -2.15
CA ALA A 117 -20.41 1.35 -2.77
C ALA A 117 -21.35 0.77 -1.71
N ALA A 118 -20.82 0.21 -0.62
CA ALA A 118 -21.61 -0.32 0.48
C ALA A 118 -22.43 0.78 1.18
N VAL A 119 -21.81 1.93 1.49
CA VAL A 119 -22.49 3.08 2.11
C VAL A 119 -23.59 3.62 1.21
N LEU A 120 -23.35 3.73 -0.10
CA LEU A 120 -24.36 4.21 -1.04
C LEU A 120 -25.52 3.20 -1.16
N ASP A 121 -25.23 1.91 -1.26
CA ASP A 121 -26.26 0.86 -1.34
C ASP A 121 -27.16 0.87 -0.10
N GLU A 122 -26.60 1.01 1.10
CA GLU A 122 -27.38 1.13 2.35
C GLU A 122 -28.20 2.44 2.39
N PHE A 123 -27.59 3.57 2.02
CA PHE A 123 -28.25 4.87 2.03
C PHE A 123 -29.48 4.88 1.12
N TYR A 124 -29.34 4.38 -0.11
CA TYR A 124 -30.44 4.35 -1.07
C TYR A 124 -31.48 3.30 -0.71
N ALA A 125 -31.09 2.14 -0.16
CA ALA A 125 -32.03 1.12 0.30
C ALA A 125 -33.01 1.64 1.37
N LEU A 126 -32.57 2.57 2.22
CA LEU A 126 -33.40 3.14 3.28
C LEU A 126 -34.28 4.32 2.84
N ARG A 127 -33.85 5.08 1.82
CA ARG A 127 -34.47 6.38 1.48
C ARG A 127 -35.18 6.41 0.14
N ASP A 128 -34.80 5.56 -0.80
CA ASP A 128 -35.34 5.58 -2.15
C ASP A 128 -35.75 4.17 -2.58
N ARG A 129 -37.07 3.90 -2.53
CA ARG A 129 -37.65 2.62 -2.98
C ARG A 129 -37.47 2.38 -4.48
N ARG A 130 -37.04 3.39 -5.24
CA ARG A 130 -36.90 3.35 -6.70
C ARG A 130 -35.44 3.35 -7.15
N ALA A 131 -34.48 3.39 -6.23
CA ALA A 131 -33.07 3.26 -6.56
C ALA A 131 -32.72 1.83 -7.00
N ILE A 132 -31.92 1.70 -8.05
CA ILE A 132 -31.31 0.41 -8.41
C ILE A 132 -30.20 0.12 -7.41
N LEU A 133 -30.46 -0.85 -6.55
CA LEU A 133 -29.52 -1.34 -5.56
C LEU A 133 -28.55 -2.34 -6.17
N LEU A 134 -27.46 -2.62 -5.46
CA LEU A 134 -26.53 -3.66 -5.84
C LEU A 134 -27.22 -5.02 -5.88
N SER A 135 -26.88 -5.82 -6.88
CA SER A 135 -27.32 -7.21 -6.98
C SER A 135 -26.74 -8.05 -5.83
N LYS A 136 -27.33 -9.22 -5.57
CA LYS A 136 -26.84 -10.13 -4.52
C LYS A 136 -25.41 -10.58 -4.82
N GLU A 137 -25.11 -10.80 -6.09
CA GLU A 137 -23.80 -11.18 -6.61
C GLU A 137 -22.78 -10.04 -6.40
N GLU A 138 -23.14 -8.80 -6.74
CA GLU A 138 -22.29 -7.62 -6.53
C GLU A 138 -21.98 -7.42 -5.04
N ARG A 139 -22.99 -7.46 -4.18
CA ARG A 139 -22.81 -7.38 -2.72
C ARG A 139 -21.89 -8.47 -2.19
N ARG A 140 -22.05 -9.70 -2.68
CA ARG A 140 -21.20 -10.83 -2.28
C ARG A 140 -19.74 -10.61 -2.72
N CYS A 141 -19.51 -10.09 -3.93
CA CYS A 141 -18.19 -9.74 -4.41
C CYS A 141 -17.55 -8.64 -3.57
N LEU A 142 -18.28 -7.56 -3.29
CA LEU A 142 -17.81 -6.45 -2.45
C LEU A 142 -17.46 -6.92 -1.02
N ALA A 143 -18.35 -7.70 -0.40
CA ALA A 143 -18.14 -8.25 0.93
C ALA A 143 -16.92 -9.18 0.98
N ALA A 144 -16.65 -9.95 -0.08
CA ALA A 144 -15.46 -10.79 -0.16
C ALA A 144 -14.16 -9.96 -0.19
N ILE A 145 -14.15 -8.83 -0.90
CA ILE A 145 -13.00 -7.92 -0.94
C ILE A 145 -12.79 -7.25 0.42
N GLU A 146 -13.87 -6.82 1.07
CA GLU A 146 -13.82 -6.20 2.40
C GLU A 146 -13.29 -7.18 3.46
N ALA A 147 -13.79 -8.42 3.46
CA ALA A 147 -13.35 -9.47 4.37
C ALA A 147 -11.85 -9.81 4.24
N GLN A 148 -11.28 -9.66 3.04
CA GLN A 148 -9.85 -9.89 2.78
C GLN A 148 -8.96 -8.68 3.11
N ALA A 149 -9.53 -7.49 3.32
CA ALA A 149 -8.73 -6.27 3.49
C ALA A 149 -7.76 -6.33 4.69
N PRO A 150 -8.14 -6.84 5.89
CA PRO A 150 -7.21 -6.90 7.03
C PRO A 150 -6.05 -7.86 6.80
N SER A 151 -6.31 -9.04 6.22
CA SER A 151 -5.27 -10.05 5.99
C SER A 151 -4.27 -9.62 4.91
N LEU A 152 -4.74 -8.93 3.87
CA LEU A 152 -3.86 -8.35 2.86
C LEU A 152 -3.06 -7.16 3.40
N ARG A 153 -3.65 -6.33 4.26
CA ARG A 153 -2.92 -5.27 4.94
C ARG A 153 -1.80 -5.83 5.81
N SER A 154 -2.11 -6.83 6.64
CA SER A 154 -1.12 -7.52 7.46
C SER A 154 0.01 -8.11 6.60
N ARG A 155 -0.33 -8.76 5.49
CA ARG A 155 0.67 -9.31 4.56
C ARG A 155 1.56 -8.21 3.97
N PHE A 156 0.99 -7.09 3.54
CA PHE A 156 1.76 -5.95 3.03
C PHE A 156 2.77 -5.42 4.08
N LEU A 157 2.34 -5.26 5.34
CA LEU A 157 3.22 -4.81 6.42
C LEU A 157 4.37 -5.80 6.66
N THR A 158 4.08 -7.10 6.65
CA THR A 158 5.10 -8.15 6.76
C THR A 158 6.11 -8.09 5.62
N LEU A 159 5.66 -7.86 4.38
CA LEU A 159 6.56 -7.70 3.23
C LEU A 159 7.44 -6.46 3.37
N LEU A 160 6.83 -5.32 3.70
CA LEU A 160 7.51 -4.04 3.89
C LEU A 160 8.63 -4.17 4.93
N LEU A 161 8.30 -4.78 6.08
CA LEU A 161 9.27 -5.07 7.12
C LEU A 161 10.35 -6.04 6.63
N GLY A 162 9.97 -7.17 6.03
CA GLY A 162 10.92 -8.20 5.61
C GLY A 162 11.96 -7.67 4.63
N TYR A 163 11.52 -6.90 3.63
CA TYR A 163 12.44 -6.24 2.69
C TYR A 163 13.30 -5.18 3.38
N THR A 164 12.77 -4.40 4.31
CA THR A 164 13.55 -3.40 5.07
C THR A 164 14.63 -4.07 5.93
N GLN A 165 14.30 -5.18 6.60
CA GLN A 165 15.26 -5.94 7.40
C GLN A 165 16.36 -6.55 6.53
N LEU A 166 15.99 -7.06 5.35
CA LEU A 166 16.93 -7.59 4.37
C LEU A 166 17.87 -6.49 3.86
N ASP A 167 17.35 -5.29 3.55
CA ASP A 167 18.19 -4.16 3.10
C ASP A 167 19.18 -3.74 4.18
N ILE A 168 18.72 -3.57 5.42
CA ILE A 168 19.58 -3.22 6.57
C ILE A 168 20.66 -4.27 6.79
N HIS A 169 20.31 -5.55 6.77
CA HIS A 169 21.29 -6.63 6.91
C HIS A 169 22.34 -6.56 5.80
N HIS A 170 21.93 -6.36 4.56
CA HIS A 170 22.85 -6.22 3.44
C HIS A 170 23.73 -4.98 3.56
N LEU A 171 23.20 -3.81 3.93
CA LEU A 171 24.01 -2.60 4.14
C LEU A 171 25.07 -2.81 5.23
N CYS A 172 24.69 -3.52 6.30
CA CYS A 172 25.58 -3.82 7.41
C CYS A 172 26.67 -4.84 7.05
N THR A 173 26.34 -5.85 6.23
CA THR A 173 27.24 -6.98 5.91
C THR A 173 28.06 -6.76 4.64
N SER A 174 27.62 -5.90 3.74
CA SER A 174 28.37 -5.53 2.54
C SER A 174 29.47 -4.50 2.87
N SER A 175 30.57 -4.47 2.10
CA SER A 175 31.59 -3.40 2.17
C SER A 175 31.08 -2.06 1.59
N SER A 176 29.83 -1.72 1.85
CA SER A 176 29.24 -0.44 1.48
C SER A 176 29.90 0.68 2.28
N ARG A 177 30.00 1.88 1.70
CA ARG A 177 30.56 3.03 2.42
C ARG A 177 29.62 3.38 3.57
N LEU A 178 30.17 3.80 4.71
CA LEU A 178 29.40 4.22 5.87
C LEU A 178 28.38 5.33 5.51
N SER A 179 28.73 6.19 4.55
CA SER A 179 27.86 7.23 4.00
C SER A 179 26.59 6.69 3.35
N ASP A 180 26.69 5.58 2.62
CA ASP A 180 25.57 4.98 1.88
C ASP A 180 24.59 4.33 2.86
N MET A 181 25.13 3.79 3.96
CA MET A 181 24.34 3.31 5.09
C MET A 181 23.65 4.47 5.80
N GLU A 182 24.35 5.56 6.13
CA GLU A 182 23.76 6.73 6.80
C GLU A 182 22.63 7.37 5.98
N GLU A 183 22.81 7.51 4.66
CA GLU A 183 21.79 8.05 3.76
C GLU A 183 20.54 7.16 3.74
N ARG A 184 20.72 5.86 3.50
CA ARG A 184 19.60 4.90 3.46
C ARG A 184 18.87 4.79 4.80
N MET A 185 19.62 4.82 5.89
CA MET A 185 19.05 4.81 7.24
C MET A 185 18.30 6.11 7.53
N GLY A 186 18.81 7.26 7.06
CA GLY A 186 18.08 8.52 7.07
C GLY A 186 16.72 8.40 6.37
N ASP A 187 16.66 7.69 5.25
CA ASP A 187 15.38 7.47 4.56
C ASP A 187 14.38 6.71 5.44
N TYR A 188 14.81 5.63 6.11
CA TYR A 188 13.95 4.78 6.94
C TYR A 188 13.46 5.47 8.22
N PHE A 189 14.30 6.27 8.87
CA PHE A 189 14.02 6.80 10.21
C PHE A 189 13.54 8.25 10.23
N GLU A 190 13.79 9.03 9.18
CA GLU A 190 13.43 10.45 9.17
C GLU A 190 12.06 10.74 8.53
N ASN A 191 11.19 9.73 8.41
CA ASN A 191 9.90 9.81 7.71
C ASN A 191 10.04 10.24 6.24
N ARG A 192 11.21 10.05 5.63
CA ARG A 192 11.44 10.38 4.21
C ARG A 192 11.00 9.25 3.30
N PHE A 193 10.89 8.02 3.82
CA PHE A 193 10.41 6.90 3.02
C PHE A 193 8.94 7.08 2.61
N PRO A 194 8.59 6.87 1.32
CA PRO A 194 7.26 7.14 0.77
C PRO A 194 6.08 6.39 1.42
N PHE A 195 6.33 5.40 2.29
CA PHE A 195 5.29 4.60 2.91
C PHE A 195 4.77 5.12 4.25
N PHE A 196 5.52 5.94 4.99
CA PHE A 196 5.09 6.47 6.28
C PHE A 196 3.72 7.16 6.23
N PRO A 197 3.40 7.99 5.22
CA PRO A 197 2.08 8.61 5.11
C PRO A 197 0.90 7.63 4.93
N ILE A 198 1.18 6.38 4.53
CA ILE A 198 0.17 5.34 4.24
C ILE A 198 0.00 4.40 5.44
N LEU A 199 0.93 4.43 6.41
CA LEU A 199 0.82 3.69 7.65
C LEU A 199 -0.03 4.46 8.67
N ALA A 200 -0.91 3.77 9.38
CA ALA A 200 -1.57 4.30 10.57
C ALA A 200 -0.51 4.59 11.65
N GLN A 201 -0.82 5.50 12.58
CA GLN A 201 0.15 5.91 13.62
C GLN A 201 0.70 4.72 14.43
N GLU A 202 -0.16 3.76 14.75
CA GLU A 202 0.23 2.52 15.45
C GLU A 202 1.15 1.65 14.59
N GLU A 203 0.86 1.52 13.30
CA GLU A 203 1.69 0.79 12.34
C GLU A 203 3.05 1.48 12.13
N GLN A 204 3.08 2.82 12.12
CA GLN A 204 4.32 3.60 12.04
C GLN A 204 5.20 3.36 13.27
N GLN A 205 4.60 3.35 14.47
CA GLN A 205 5.32 3.11 15.70
C GLN A 205 5.89 1.68 15.72
N GLN A 206 5.05 0.67 15.43
CA GLN A 206 5.47 -0.72 15.36
C GLN A 206 6.59 -0.92 14.32
N PHE A 207 6.41 -0.34 13.13
CA PHE A 207 7.42 -0.41 12.08
C PHE A 207 8.74 0.21 12.54
N THR A 208 8.71 1.41 13.14
CA THR A 208 9.90 2.09 13.64
C THR A 208 10.62 1.23 14.68
N GLU A 209 9.90 0.71 15.68
CA GLU A 209 10.47 -0.14 16.74
C GLU A 209 11.14 -1.40 16.18
N MET A 210 10.52 -2.03 15.18
CA MET A 210 11.05 -3.24 14.55
C MET A 210 12.27 -2.99 13.67
N VAL A 211 12.27 -1.91 12.89
CA VAL A 211 13.43 -1.50 12.08
C VAL A 211 14.60 -1.15 13.00
N ASP A 212 14.33 -0.42 14.09
CA ASP A 212 15.30 -0.10 15.14
C ASP A 212 15.93 -1.35 15.74
N GLN A 213 15.10 -2.35 16.05
CA GLN A 213 15.56 -3.62 16.60
C GLN A 213 16.41 -4.39 15.58
N SER A 214 16.00 -4.41 14.32
CA SER A 214 16.76 -5.05 13.23
C SER A 214 18.12 -4.40 13.04
N LEU A 215 18.17 -3.07 13.05
CA LEU A 215 19.42 -2.31 12.99
C LEU A 215 20.33 -2.65 14.16
N ARG A 216 19.82 -2.61 15.39
CA ARG A 216 20.60 -2.94 16.59
C ARG A 216 21.17 -4.35 16.51
N ASN A 217 20.39 -5.32 16.05
CA ASN A 217 20.84 -6.70 15.88
C ASN A 217 21.94 -6.79 14.81
N SER A 218 21.73 -6.19 13.64
CA SER A 218 22.69 -6.20 12.52
C SER A 218 24.00 -5.50 12.89
N MET A 219 23.95 -4.35 13.58
CA MET A 219 25.15 -3.63 14.03
C MET A 219 25.93 -4.38 15.12
N LYS A 220 25.24 -5.05 16.06
CA LYS A 220 25.90 -5.88 17.08
C LYS A 220 26.70 -6.99 16.40
N LEU A 221 26.07 -7.65 15.44
CA LEU A 221 26.67 -8.71 14.63
C LEU A 221 27.92 -8.23 13.88
N VAL A 222 27.83 -7.10 13.16
CA VAL A 222 28.98 -6.50 12.46
C VAL A 222 30.12 -6.13 13.42
N LYS A 223 29.81 -5.57 14.60
CA LYS A 223 30.84 -5.23 15.60
C LYS A 223 31.57 -6.47 16.12
N GLU A 224 30.87 -7.57 16.35
CA GLU A 224 31.50 -8.84 16.72
C GLU A 224 32.38 -9.39 15.58
N ALA A 225 31.95 -9.25 14.31
CA ALA A 225 32.76 -9.58 13.13
C ALA A 225 34.10 -8.84 13.12
N HIS A 226 34.07 -7.52 13.34
CA HIS A 226 35.26 -6.69 13.36
C HIS A 226 36.20 -7.05 14.51
N LYS A 227 35.67 -7.40 15.69
CA LYS A 227 36.48 -7.88 16.82
C LYS A 227 37.20 -9.19 16.49
N LEU A 228 36.51 -10.15 15.87
CA LEU A 228 37.11 -11.42 15.43
C LEU A 228 38.21 -11.17 14.39
N LYS A 229 37.95 -10.31 13.40
CA LYS A 229 38.93 -9.91 12.38
C LYS A 229 40.18 -9.25 12.97
N SER A 230 40.02 -8.43 14.02
CA SER A 230 41.15 -7.78 14.71
C SER A 230 42.01 -8.75 15.54
N ARG A 231 41.48 -9.94 15.88
CA ARG A 231 42.21 -10.99 16.61
C ARG A 231 43.01 -11.92 15.70
N ASP A 232 42.51 -12.23 14.50
CA ASP A 232 43.16 -13.19 13.58
C ASP A 232 44.12 -12.56 12.56
N GLY A 233 44.34 -11.24 12.62
CA GLY A 233 45.53 -10.58 12.08
C GLY A 233 45.69 -10.48 10.56
N ASN A 234 44.95 -11.21 9.71
CA ASN A 234 44.99 -10.98 8.25
C ASN A 234 43.94 -11.69 7.37
N SER A 235 42.90 -12.35 7.90
CA SER A 235 41.89 -12.97 7.02
C SER A 235 40.80 -11.96 6.62
N VAL A 236 40.60 -11.81 5.31
CA VAL A 236 39.36 -11.27 4.76
C VAL A 236 38.33 -12.40 4.91
N LEU A 237 37.33 -12.21 5.77
CA LEU A 237 36.20 -13.15 5.82
C LEU A 237 35.61 -13.26 4.41
N ASP A 238 35.59 -14.47 3.86
CA ASP A 238 34.91 -14.74 2.59
C ASP A 238 33.41 -14.42 2.76
N GLY A 239 32.71 -14.07 1.69
CA GLY A 239 31.26 -13.82 1.70
C GLY A 239 30.47 -14.98 2.31
N LYS A 240 30.94 -16.22 2.16
CA LYS A 240 30.34 -17.40 2.81
C LYS A 240 30.57 -17.46 4.32
N GLU A 241 31.74 -17.04 4.81
CA GLU A 241 32.01 -16.97 6.25
C GLU A 241 31.19 -15.86 6.90
N MET A 242 31.02 -14.72 6.21
CA MET A 242 30.09 -13.67 6.64
C MET A 242 28.65 -14.16 6.67
N GLU A 243 28.19 -14.93 5.68
CA GLU A 243 26.82 -15.45 5.64
C GLU A 243 26.54 -16.50 6.74
N ILE A 244 27.53 -17.33 7.08
CA ILE A 244 27.45 -18.30 8.18
C ILE A 244 27.45 -17.59 9.55
N LEU A 245 28.29 -16.56 9.72
CA LEU A 245 28.38 -15.80 10.96
C LEU A 245 27.20 -14.82 11.13
N PHE A 246 26.59 -14.39 10.03
CA PHE A 246 25.54 -13.38 9.95
C PHE A 246 24.38 -13.87 9.09
N PRO A 247 23.59 -14.84 9.58
CA PRO A 247 22.48 -15.39 8.80
C PRO A 247 21.49 -14.30 8.42
N CYS A 248 20.93 -14.44 7.22
CA CYS A 248 19.89 -13.56 6.73
C CYS A 248 18.71 -13.53 7.74
N PRO A 249 18.24 -12.34 8.17
CA PRO A 249 17.19 -12.24 9.19
C PRO A 249 15.82 -12.71 8.68
N VAL A 250 15.67 -12.90 7.37
CA VAL A 250 14.41 -13.23 6.71
C VAL A 250 14.61 -14.38 5.71
N PRO A 251 13.75 -15.41 5.70
CA PRO A 251 13.78 -16.44 4.66
C PRO A 251 13.40 -15.85 3.30
N ILE A 252 14.39 -15.68 2.40
CA ILE A 252 14.24 -15.01 1.11
C ILE A 252 13.17 -15.69 0.24
N GLU A 253 13.15 -17.02 0.20
CA GLU A 253 12.16 -17.78 -0.58
C GLU A 253 10.73 -17.52 -0.12
N GLU A 254 10.51 -17.45 1.21
CA GLU A 254 9.20 -17.12 1.78
C GLU A 254 8.81 -15.68 1.46
N LEU A 255 9.75 -14.74 1.53
CA LEU A 255 9.52 -13.33 1.20
C LEU A 255 9.13 -13.16 -0.28
N VAL A 256 9.81 -13.84 -1.19
CA VAL A 256 9.51 -13.86 -2.63
C VAL A 256 8.12 -14.47 -2.89
N ASN A 257 7.82 -15.62 -2.29
CA ASN A 257 6.53 -16.30 -2.44
C ASN A 257 5.38 -15.48 -1.88
N SER A 258 5.58 -14.86 -0.72
CA SER A 258 4.58 -13.99 -0.09
C SER A 258 4.33 -12.73 -0.93
N THR A 259 5.35 -12.23 -1.63
CA THR A 259 5.25 -11.09 -2.54
C THR A 259 4.40 -11.43 -3.76
N ASP A 260 4.67 -12.53 -4.46
CA ASP A 260 3.83 -12.94 -5.60
C ASP A 260 2.39 -13.25 -5.17
N THR A 261 2.21 -13.86 -4.00
CA THR A 261 0.88 -14.11 -3.42
C THR A 261 0.10 -12.81 -3.18
N TYR A 262 0.76 -11.81 -2.58
CA TYR A 262 0.15 -10.51 -2.31
C TYR A 262 -0.24 -9.79 -3.61
N ILE A 263 0.67 -9.72 -4.58
CA ILE A 263 0.41 -9.05 -5.88
C ILE A 263 -0.77 -9.71 -6.59
N ARG A 264 -0.80 -11.05 -6.68
CA ARG A 264 -1.93 -11.77 -7.28
C ARG A 264 -3.25 -11.48 -6.59
N ALA A 265 -3.27 -11.38 -5.26
CA ALA A 265 -4.48 -11.04 -4.54
C ALA A 265 -5.00 -9.63 -4.89
N VAL A 266 -4.09 -8.65 -5.01
CA VAL A 266 -4.45 -7.29 -5.46
C VAL A 266 -4.92 -7.29 -6.91
N GLU A 267 -4.28 -8.04 -7.81
CA GLU A 267 -4.73 -8.21 -9.20
C GLU A 267 -6.15 -8.78 -9.27
N ILE A 268 -6.47 -9.77 -8.43
CA ILE A 268 -7.81 -10.35 -8.34
C ILE A 268 -8.81 -9.31 -7.83
N GLN A 269 -8.48 -8.52 -6.80
CA GLN A 269 -9.37 -7.45 -6.31
C GLN A 269 -9.66 -6.42 -7.40
N VAL A 270 -8.63 -5.95 -8.11
CA VAL A 270 -8.78 -4.97 -9.19
C VAL A 270 -9.60 -5.55 -10.35
N SER A 271 -9.33 -6.78 -10.76
CA SER A 271 -10.02 -7.45 -11.86
C SER A 271 -11.49 -7.75 -11.51
N THR A 272 -11.75 -8.16 -10.27
CA THR A 272 -13.11 -8.39 -9.78
C THR A 272 -13.90 -7.09 -9.84
N LEU A 273 -13.37 -5.99 -9.29
CA LEU A 273 -14.07 -4.70 -9.35
C LEU A 273 -14.27 -4.18 -10.77
N LYS A 274 -13.29 -4.38 -11.67
CA LYS A 274 -13.42 -4.07 -13.10
C LYS A 274 -14.57 -4.84 -13.75
N ALA A 275 -14.71 -6.13 -13.43
CA ALA A 275 -15.75 -6.99 -13.99
C ALA A 275 -17.13 -6.69 -13.40
N THR A 276 -17.18 -6.34 -12.11
CA THR A 276 -18.43 -5.96 -11.41
C THR A 276 -18.96 -4.61 -11.88
N PHE A 277 -18.07 -3.65 -12.19
CA PHE A 277 -18.45 -2.31 -12.65
C PHE A 277 -17.72 -1.96 -13.95
N PRO A 278 -18.13 -2.55 -15.09
CA PRO A 278 -17.51 -2.28 -16.38
C PRO A 278 -17.74 -0.82 -16.79
N THR A 279 -16.65 -0.13 -17.12
CA THR A 279 -16.64 1.26 -17.62
C THR A 279 -17.07 1.36 -19.07
#